data_AF-A0A8C1VRM9-F1
#
_entry.id   AF-A0A8C1VRM9-F1
#
_cell.length_a   1.000
_cell.length_b   1.000
_cell.length_c   1.000
_cell.angle_alpha   90.00
_cell.angle_beta   90.00
_cell.angle_gamma   90.00
#
_symmetry.space_group_name_H-M   'P 1'
#
loop_
_entity.id
_entity.type
_entity.pdbx_description
1 polymer ?
#
loop_
_entity_poly.entity_id
_entity_poly.type
_entity_poly.pdbx_seq_one_letter_code
_entity_poly.pdbx_strand_id
1 'polypeptide(L)'
;MAINILSWNVNGLNSPVKRTKCLDYLRCKNVHLALIQESHLKAADVHRFQNRYFKVICSSSAANKTKGVLIVSKRNFDFSIIRSGGDTEGRITYAVGSVYNTKYAFVSVYAPTEGDPLFFQELLRLVVSLEDCLVVLGGDFNTVLDPQLDRSHASKADSIISGCFNSFLRHTNICDVWRLQNDGVKDYTFFSARHKSYSRIDYLLMSPSLIPFISKVNILPLLLSDHSPVFTSLTAVSLGSRHNRWRFNTSLLQDCTFVDELRSSLKEFLQINKDSVSNPQVLWETTKCFIRGKCISFSSFNKKHRESRKIEFENQISLLEKELKGKFRESKAKEIKVLKSELKSIYLHRAEFIIHRTRHSYYFHGEHSSKLLNYI
;
A
#
# COMPACT_ATOMS: atom_id res chain seq x y z
N MET A 1 -17.07 1.26 8.00
CA MET A 1 -17.18 -0.20 7.75
C MET A 1 -15.82 -0.73 7.33
N ALA A 2 -15.53 -2.03 7.38
CA ALA A 2 -14.23 -2.58 6.97
C ALA A 2 -14.40 -3.66 5.88
N ILE A 3 -13.51 -3.67 4.90
CA ILE A 3 -13.43 -4.65 3.82
C ILE A 3 -12.25 -5.57 4.13
N ASN A 4 -12.55 -6.83 4.43
CA ASN A 4 -11.55 -7.83 4.77
C ASN A 4 -11.22 -8.67 3.53
N ILE A 5 -9.95 -8.67 3.14
CA ILE A 5 -9.46 -9.34 1.94
C ILE A 5 -8.40 -10.36 2.35
N LEU A 6 -8.38 -11.52 1.70
CA LEU A 6 -7.45 -12.59 1.98
C LEU A 6 -6.90 -13.16 0.67
N SER A 7 -5.58 -13.35 0.59
CA SER A 7 -4.93 -14.08 -0.49
C SER A 7 -4.42 -15.42 0.03
N TRP A 8 -4.68 -16.50 -0.69
CA TRP A 8 -4.37 -17.83 -0.21
C TRP A 8 -4.21 -18.88 -1.33
N ASN A 9 -2.99 -19.40 -1.46
CA ASN A 9 -2.74 -20.65 -2.18
C ASN A 9 -3.31 -21.80 -1.34
N VAL A 10 -4.27 -22.54 -1.89
CA VAL A 10 -4.96 -23.62 -1.17
C VAL A 10 -4.46 -25.01 -1.53
N ASN A 11 -3.58 -25.14 -2.52
CA ASN A 11 -3.04 -26.42 -3.00
C ASN A 11 -4.13 -27.50 -3.21
N GLY A 12 -5.08 -27.19 -4.07
CA GLY A 12 -6.13 -28.08 -4.55
C GLY A 12 -7.44 -28.04 -3.76
N LEU A 13 -8.55 -28.01 -4.50
CA LEU A 13 -9.94 -27.98 -3.99
C LEU A 13 -10.81 -29.14 -4.51
N ASN A 14 -10.20 -30.20 -5.05
CA ASN A 14 -10.94 -31.35 -5.57
C ASN A 14 -11.73 -32.11 -4.48
N SER A 15 -11.21 -32.16 -3.24
CA SER A 15 -11.89 -32.81 -2.11
C SER A 15 -13.06 -31.97 -1.56
N PRO A 16 -14.29 -32.51 -1.45
CA PRO A 16 -15.42 -31.81 -0.85
C PRO A 16 -15.15 -31.36 0.60
N VAL A 17 -14.49 -32.20 1.40
CA VAL A 17 -14.15 -31.87 2.79
C VAL A 17 -13.21 -30.68 2.86
N LYS A 18 -12.20 -30.63 1.98
CA LYS A 18 -11.28 -29.48 1.91
C LYS A 18 -12.00 -28.20 1.49
N ARG A 19 -12.89 -28.26 0.48
CA ARG A 19 -13.72 -27.10 0.09
C ARG A 19 -14.52 -26.55 1.26
N THR A 20 -15.19 -27.43 2.01
CA THR A 20 -15.99 -27.03 3.17
C THR A 20 -15.11 -26.38 4.25
N LYS A 21 -13.95 -26.96 4.58
CA LYS A 21 -13.00 -26.39 5.54
C LYS A 21 -12.49 -25.00 5.10
N CYS A 22 -12.12 -24.84 3.83
CA CYS A 22 -11.66 -23.56 3.29
C CYS A 22 -12.75 -22.48 3.38
N LEU A 23 -13.99 -22.77 2.95
CA LEU A 23 -15.09 -21.81 3.01
C LEU A 23 -15.48 -21.46 4.45
N ASP A 24 -15.41 -22.43 5.37
CA ASP A 24 -15.63 -22.17 6.79
C ASP A 24 -14.52 -21.32 7.40
N TYR A 25 -13.26 -21.56 7.01
CA TYR A 25 -12.13 -20.73 7.41
C TYR A 25 -12.32 -19.26 6.99
N LEU A 26 -12.71 -19.00 5.74
CA LEU A 26 -13.03 -17.65 5.25
C LEU A 26 -14.15 -17.00 6.09
N ARG A 27 -15.17 -17.77 6.47
CA ARG A 27 -16.27 -17.30 7.32
C ARG A 27 -15.77 -16.91 8.71
N CYS A 28 -15.00 -17.77 9.36
CA CYS A 28 -14.46 -17.56 10.70
C CYS A 28 -13.51 -16.35 10.76
N LYS A 29 -12.78 -16.07 9.68
CA LYS A 29 -11.93 -14.87 9.54
C LYS A 29 -12.68 -13.63 9.07
N ASN A 30 -14.01 -13.71 8.93
CA ASN A 30 -14.89 -12.65 8.43
C ASN A 30 -14.38 -12.02 7.11
N VAL A 31 -13.95 -12.86 6.17
CA VAL A 31 -13.46 -12.43 4.86
C VAL A 31 -14.63 -11.99 3.99
N HIS A 32 -14.48 -10.85 3.31
CA HIS A 32 -15.45 -10.34 2.35
C HIS A 32 -15.10 -10.75 0.92
N LEU A 33 -13.80 -10.75 0.59
CA LEU A 33 -13.28 -11.16 -0.70
C LEU A 33 -12.00 -11.98 -0.54
N ALA A 34 -11.92 -13.13 -1.19
CA ALA A 34 -10.76 -14.01 -1.17
C ALA A 34 -10.17 -14.19 -2.57
N LEU A 35 -8.86 -14.08 -2.67
CA LEU A 35 -8.04 -14.36 -3.85
C LEU A 35 -7.41 -15.73 -3.65
N ILE A 36 -7.87 -16.73 -4.40
CA ILE A 36 -7.48 -18.12 -4.20
C ILE A 36 -6.59 -18.56 -5.35
N GLN A 37 -5.48 -19.22 -5.03
CA GLN A 37 -4.53 -19.81 -5.99
C GLN A 37 -4.51 -21.34 -5.85
N GLU A 38 -4.06 -22.02 -6.91
CA GLU A 38 -4.01 -23.48 -6.97
C GLU A 38 -5.32 -24.19 -6.60
N SER A 39 -6.45 -23.73 -7.14
CA SER A 39 -7.72 -24.44 -6.93
C SER A 39 -7.71 -25.86 -7.50
N HIS A 40 -6.92 -26.10 -8.55
CA HIS A 40 -6.86 -27.36 -9.33
C HIS A 40 -8.25 -27.83 -9.83
N LEU A 41 -9.22 -26.91 -9.91
CA LEU A 41 -10.56 -27.17 -10.43
C LEU A 41 -10.56 -26.91 -11.93
N LYS A 42 -11.20 -27.83 -12.69
CA LYS A 42 -11.55 -27.55 -14.09
C LYS A 42 -12.61 -26.47 -14.14
N ALA A 43 -12.71 -25.74 -15.25
CA ALA A 43 -13.72 -24.70 -15.45
C ALA A 43 -15.15 -25.20 -15.13
N ALA A 44 -15.49 -26.42 -15.55
CA ALA A 44 -16.77 -27.05 -15.27
C ALA A 44 -17.03 -27.33 -13.77
N ASP A 45 -15.98 -27.45 -12.95
CA ASP A 45 -16.06 -27.80 -11.53
C ASP A 45 -15.97 -26.58 -10.60
N VAL A 46 -15.69 -25.38 -11.11
CA VAL A 46 -15.53 -24.15 -10.31
C VAL A 46 -16.77 -23.86 -9.45
N HIS A 47 -17.97 -24.13 -9.99
CA HIS A 47 -19.25 -23.97 -9.28
C HIS A 47 -19.37 -24.82 -8.01
N ARG A 48 -18.45 -25.75 -7.75
CA ARG A 48 -18.42 -26.58 -6.53
C ARG A 48 -17.76 -25.86 -5.35
N PHE A 49 -17.04 -24.76 -5.58
CA PHE A 49 -16.38 -23.97 -4.52
C PHE A 49 -17.21 -22.75 -4.11
N GLN A 50 -18.43 -23.01 -3.65
CA GLN A 50 -19.36 -21.99 -3.16
C GLN A 50 -20.33 -22.61 -2.15
N ASN A 51 -20.97 -21.78 -1.34
CA ASN A 51 -22.00 -22.20 -0.39
C ASN A 51 -23.00 -21.06 -0.14
N ARG A 52 -23.85 -21.17 0.89
CA ARG A 52 -24.81 -20.11 1.25
C ARG A 52 -24.18 -18.77 1.68
N TYR A 53 -22.88 -18.75 1.99
CA TYR A 53 -22.16 -17.54 2.44
C TYR A 53 -21.26 -16.95 1.38
N PHE A 54 -20.70 -17.77 0.48
CA PHE A 54 -19.71 -17.37 -0.51
C PHE A 54 -20.11 -17.81 -1.92
N LYS A 55 -19.75 -17.01 -2.91
CA LYS A 55 -19.90 -17.28 -4.34
C LYS A 55 -18.57 -17.02 -5.06
N VAL A 56 -18.25 -17.85 -6.05
CA VAL A 56 -17.17 -17.53 -6.99
C VAL A 56 -17.67 -16.45 -7.94
N ILE A 57 -16.90 -15.37 -8.11
CA ILE A 57 -17.27 -14.27 -9.00
C ILE A 57 -16.44 -14.23 -10.28
N CYS A 58 -15.22 -14.76 -10.23
CA CYS A 58 -14.37 -14.92 -11.39
C CYS A 58 -13.41 -16.09 -11.16
N SER A 59 -12.97 -16.70 -12.25
CA SER A 59 -12.08 -17.84 -12.23
C SER A 59 -11.30 -17.93 -13.52
N SER A 60 -10.07 -18.40 -13.43
CA SER A 60 -9.32 -18.95 -14.55
C SER A 60 -8.83 -20.34 -14.17
N SER A 61 -8.97 -21.31 -15.07
CA SER A 61 -8.62 -22.71 -14.84
C SER A 61 -7.79 -23.23 -16.01
N ALA A 62 -6.73 -23.98 -15.72
CA ALA A 62 -6.03 -24.74 -16.74
C ALA A 62 -6.91 -25.87 -17.30
N ALA A 63 -6.57 -26.37 -18.48
CA ALA A 63 -7.21 -27.54 -19.08
C ALA A 63 -7.06 -28.81 -18.20
N ASN A 64 -5.96 -28.91 -17.47
CA ASN A 64 -5.66 -29.99 -16.53
C ASN A 64 -5.88 -29.53 -15.07
N LYS A 65 -5.87 -30.48 -14.13
CA LYS A 65 -6.09 -30.21 -12.70
C LYS A 65 -4.78 -29.81 -11.98
N THR A 66 -3.99 -28.91 -12.57
CA THR A 66 -2.69 -28.50 -11.99
C THR A 66 -2.67 -27.04 -11.54
N LYS A 67 -3.48 -26.18 -12.15
CA LYS A 67 -3.53 -24.74 -11.87
C LYS A 67 -4.98 -24.29 -11.75
N GLY A 68 -5.16 -23.07 -11.30
CA GLY A 68 -6.44 -22.39 -11.35
C GLY A 68 -6.55 -21.36 -10.25
N VAL A 69 -6.92 -20.14 -10.61
CA VAL A 69 -7.08 -19.01 -9.71
C VAL A 69 -8.54 -18.59 -9.65
N LEU A 70 -9.02 -18.26 -8.46
CA LEU A 70 -10.41 -17.86 -8.21
C LEU A 70 -10.46 -16.54 -7.47
N ILE A 71 -11.52 -15.77 -7.71
CA ILE A 71 -11.96 -14.69 -6.84
C ILE A 71 -13.30 -15.09 -6.23
N VAL A 72 -13.34 -15.12 -4.90
CA VAL A 72 -14.51 -15.56 -4.12
C VAL A 72 -15.02 -14.41 -3.27
N SER A 73 -16.32 -14.13 -3.36
CA SER A 73 -16.95 -13.03 -2.65
C SER A 73 -18.00 -13.55 -1.67
N LYS A 74 -18.08 -12.92 -0.50
CA LYS A 74 -19.17 -13.14 0.45
C LYS A 74 -20.48 -12.67 -0.19
N ARG A 75 -21.55 -13.45 -0.12
CA ARG A 75 -22.80 -13.19 -0.87
C ARG A 75 -23.48 -11.89 -0.48
N ASN A 76 -23.37 -11.48 0.79
CA ASN A 76 -23.92 -10.23 1.30
C ASN A 76 -22.94 -9.05 1.24
N PHE A 77 -21.78 -9.23 0.59
CA PHE A 77 -20.86 -8.14 0.32
C PHE A 77 -21.31 -7.42 -0.94
N ASP A 78 -21.54 -6.11 -0.83
CA ASP A 78 -22.00 -5.26 -1.93
C ASP A 78 -20.86 -4.93 -2.88
N PHE A 79 -20.56 -5.88 -3.77
CA PHE A 79 -19.61 -5.73 -4.85
C PHE A 79 -20.33 -5.88 -6.20
N SER A 80 -20.49 -4.75 -6.88
CA SER A 80 -21.12 -4.68 -8.21
C SER A 80 -20.08 -4.87 -9.30
N ILE A 81 -20.09 -6.03 -9.94
CA ILE A 81 -19.09 -6.38 -10.97
C ILE A 81 -19.44 -5.63 -12.26
N ILE A 82 -18.45 -4.90 -12.79
CA ILE A 82 -18.55 -4.16 -14.06
C ILE A 82 -17.97 -5.00 -15.20
N ARG A 83 -16.78 -5.57 -14.98
CA ARG A 83 -16.12 -6.48 -15.94
C ARG A 83 -15.25 -7.48 -15.19
N SER A 84 -15.04 -8.63 -15.79
CA SER A 84 -14.15 -9.66 -15.24
C SER A 84 -13.48 -10.44 -16.36
N GLY A 85 -12.40 -11.13 -16.05
CA GLY A 85 -11.65 -11.90 -17.03
C GLY A 85 -10.54 -12.73 -16.40
N GLY A 86 -9.76 -13.38 -17.25
CA GLY A 86 -8.63 -14.19 -16.85
C GLY A 86 -7.85 -14.69 -18.05
N ASP A 87 -6.73 -15.32 -17.77
CA ASP A 87 -5.94 -16.03 -18.78
C ASP A 87 -6.56 -17.39 -19.12
N THR A 88 -5.93 -18.11 -20.04
CA THR A 88 -6.32 -19.49 -20.40
C THR A 88 -5.51 -20.54 -19.63
N GLU A 89 -4.44 -20.14 -18.93
CA GLU A 89 -3.54 -21.06 -18.24
C GLU A 89 -3.91 -21.30 -16.77
N GLY A 90 -4.93 -20.63 -16.23
CA GLY A 90 -5.29 -20.76 -14.83
C GLY A 90 -4.35 -20.02 -13.87
N ARG A 91 -3.67 -18.97 -14.33
CA ARG A 91 -2.68 -18.22 -13.54
C ARG A 91 -3.14 -16.83 -13.15
N ILE A 92 -3.99 -16.19 -13.94
CA ILE A 92 -4.46 -14.82 -13.69
C ILE A 92 -5.97 -14.76 -13.85
N THR A 93 -6.64 -14.17 -12.87
CA THR A 93 -8.04 -13.78 -13.02
C THR A 93 -8.28 -12.46 -12.33
N TYR A 94 -9.19 -11.66 -12.85
CA TYR A 94 -9.51 -10.34 -12.31
C TYR A 94 -11.01 -10.06 -12.33
N ALA A 95 -11.45 -9.26 -11.37
CA ALA A 95 -12.79 -8.71 -11.32
C ALA A 95 -12.70 -7.22 -11.01
N VAL A 96 -13.25 -6.41 -11.92
CA VAL A 96 -13.43 -4.97 -11.75
C VAL A 96 -14.87 -4.72 -11.35
N GLY A 97 -15.06 -3.93 -10.31
CA GLY A 97 -16.39 -3.57 -9.86
C GLY A 97 -16.37 -2.40 -8.89
N SER A 98 -17.54 -2.04 -8.39
CA SER A 98 -17.69 -0.96 -7.42
C SER A 98 -18.07 -1.52 -6.05
N VAL A 99 -17.38 -1.04 -5.02
CA VAL A 99 -17.73 -1.21 -3.60
C VAL A 99 -17.88 0.19 -3.02
N TYR A 100 -19.03 0.50 -2.42
CA TYR A 100 -19.31 1.83 -1.86
C TYR A 100 -19.01 2.99 -2.83
N ASN A 101 -19.43 2.86 -4.09
CA ASN A 101 -19.22 3.85 -5.17
C ASN A 101 -17.73 4.14 -5.50
N THR A 102 -16.82 3.24 -5.13
CA THR A 102 -15.40 3.30 -5.47
C THR A 102 -15.08 2.12 -6.37
N LYS A 103 -14.43 2.37 -7.51
CA LYS A 103 -13.97 1.32 -8.43
C LYS A 103 -12.76 0.59 -7.84
N TYR A 104 -12.90 -0.72 -7.72
CA TYR A 104 -11.84 -1.64 -7.33
C TYR A 104 -11.56 -2.63 -8.46
N ALA A 105 -10.30 -3.02 -8.58
CA ALA A 105 -9.90 -4.18 -9.37
C ALA A 105 -9.24 -5.19 -8.44
N PHE A 106 -9.85 -6.36 -8.31
CA PHE A 106 -9.30 -7.48 -7.56
C PHE A 106 -8.64 -8.45 -8.53
N VAL A 107 -7.38 -8.81 -8.29
CA VAL A 107 -6.60 -9.67 -9.18
C VAL A 107 -6.01 -10.83 -8.37
N SER A 108 -6.31 -12.07 -8.77
CA SER A 108 -5.70 -13.28 -8.19
C SER A 108 -4.63 -13.81 -9.14
N VAL A 109 -3.43 -14.06 -8.63
CA VAL A 109 -2.22 -14.36 -9.42
C VAL A 109 -1.54 -15.62 -8.92
N TYR A 110 -1.14 -16.51 -9.84
CA TYR A 110 -0.29 -17.67 -9.58
C TYR A 110 0.87 -17.72 -10.57
N ALA A 111 2.02 -17.19 -10.16
CA ALA A 111 3.18 -17.07 -11.04
C ALA A 111 3.85 -18.42 -11.31
N PRO A 112 4.49 -18.63 -12.47
CA PRO A 112 5.25 -19.85 -12.75
C PRO A 112 6.48 -20.01 -11.85
N THR A 113 6.71 -21.23 -11.34
CA THR A 113 7.88 -21.56 -10.50
C THR A 113 9.22 -21.43 -11.24
N GLU A 114 9.24 -21.76 -12.53
CA GLU A 114 10.46 -21.68 -13.36
C GLU A 114 10.87 -20.23 -13.69
N GLY A 115 9.98 -19.27 -13.41
CA GLY A 115 10.22 -17.86 -13.71
C GLY A 115 10.06 -17.53 -15.18
N ASP A 116 8.91 -16.97 -15.53
CA ASP A 116 8.64 -16.53 -16.89
C ASP A 116 8.61 -14.99 -16.96
N PRO A 117 9.59 -14.33 -17.60
CA PRO A 117 9.56 -12.89 -17.81
C PRO A 117 8.32 -12.42 -18.59
N LEU A 118 7.80 -13.23 -19.52
CA LEU A 118 6.61 -12.88 -20.30
C LEU A 118 5.37 -12.81 -19.41
N PHE A 119 5.27 -13.68 -18.41
CA PHE A 119 4.20 -13.62 -17.43
C PHE A 119 4.12 -12.27 -16.71
N PHE A 120 5.25 -11.72 -16.28
CA PHE A 120 5.28 -10.40 -15.63
C PHE A 120 4.98 -9.24 -16.60
N GLN A 121 5.29 -9.40 -17.89
CA GLN A 121 4.89 -8.42 -18.92
C GLN A 121 3.38 -8.45 -19.15
N GLU A 122 2.76 -9.63 -19.22
CA GLU A 122 1.30 -9.76 -19.31
C GLU A 122 0.59 -9.22 -18.07
N LEU A 123 1.12 -9.53 -16.88
CA LEU A 123 0.59 -9.00 -15.63
C LEU A 123 0.72 -7.46 -15.57
N LEU A 124 1.84 -6.91 -16.03
CA LEU A 124 2.04 -5.46 -16.16
C LEU A 124 1.00 -4.83 -17.08
N ARG A 125 0.79 -5.40 -18.28
CA ARG A 125 -0.24 -4.92 -19.24
C ARG A 125 -1.63 -4.94 -18.63
N LEU A 126 -1.99 -6.03 -17.92
CA LEU A 126 -3.26 -6.12 -17.22
C LEU A 126 -3.38 -5.01 -16.17
N VAL A 127 -2.39 -4.84 -15.29
CA VAL A 127 -2.46 -3.81 -14.24
C VAL A 127 -2.54 -2.40 -14.82
N VAL A 128 -1.79 -2.10 -15.88
CA VAL A 128 -1.86 -0.80 -16.57
C VAL A 128 -3.26 -0.56 -17.16
N SER A 129 -3.92 -1.60 -17.69
CA SER A 129 -5.31 -1.48 -18.17
C SER A 129 -6.36 -1.23 -17.08
N LEU A 130 -5.95 -1.30 -15.80
CA LEU A 130 -6.77 -1.10 -14.60
C LEU A 130 -6.46 0.25 -13.91
N GLU A 131 -5.82 1.21 -14.60
CA GLU A 131 -5.40 2.50 -14.04
C GLU A 131 -6.55 3.35 -13.45
N ASP A 132 -7.79 3.13 -13.89
CA ASP A 132 -8.98 3.83 -13.38
C ASP A 132 -9.54 3.23 -12.09
N CYS A 133 -8.90 2.17 -11.56
CA CYS A 133 -9.36 1.40 -10.42
C CYS A 133 -8.35 1.43 -9.26
N LEU A 134 -8.86 1.24 -8.04
CA LEU A 134 -8.02 0.89 -6.89
C LEU A 134 -7.68 -0.60 -6.98
N VAL A 135 -6.43 -0.92 -7.31
CA VAL A 135 -5.98 -2.29 -7.54
C VAL A 135 -5.63 -2.95 -6.21
N VAL A 136 -6.22 -4.13 -5.98
CA VAL A 136 -5.80 -5.09 -4.96
C VAL A 136 -5.43 -6.36 -5.68
N LEU A 137 -4.15 -6.69 -5.65
CA LEU A 137 -3.59 -7.85 -6.29
C LEU A 137 -3.09 -8.79 -5.19
N GLY A 138 -3.37 -10.08 -5.30
CA GLY A 138 -2.85 -11.04 -4.34
C GLY A 138 -2.60 -12.38 -4.98
N GLY A 139 -1.59 -13.05 -4.47
CA GLY A 139 -1.38 -14.45 -4.78
C GLY A 139 0.03 -14.92 -4.51
N ASP A 140 0.32 -16.08 -5.07
CA ASP A 140 1.59 -16.76 -4.96
C ASP A 140 2.44 -16.41 -6.18
N PHE A 141 3.53 -15.71 -5.90
CA PHE A 141 4.46 -15.22 -6.91
C PHE A 141 5.63 -16.16 -7.14
N ASN A 142 5.76 -17.25 -6.39
CA ASN A 142 6.85 -18.22 -6.49
C ASN A 142 8.26 -17.57 -6.42
N THR A 143 8.38 -16.33 -5.94
CA THR A 143 9.62 -15.58 -5.87
C THR A 143 9.62 -14.63 -4.69
N VAL A 144 10.81 -14.28 -4.21
CA VAL A 144 11.01 -13.39 -3.07
C VAL A 144 11.36 -11.97 -3.55
N LEU A 145 10.94 -10.94 -2.81
CA LEU A 145 11.32 -9.56 -3.12
C LEU A 145 12.71 -9.22 -2.59
N ASP A 146 12.97 -9.56 -1.33
CA ASP A 146 14.26 -9.39 -0.67
C ASP A 146 14.75 -10.73 -0.10
N PRO A 147 15.72 -11.41 -0.73
CA PRO A 147 16.25 -12.68 -0.25
C PRO A 147 16.80 -12.66 1.18
N GLN A 148 17.19 -11.51 1.73
CA GLN A 148 17.71 -11.40 3.10
C GLN A 148 16.59 -11.40 4.15
N LEU A 149 15.44 -10.81 3.82
CA LEU A 149 14.29 -10.70 4.72
C LEU A 149 13.24 -11.78 4.48
N ASP A 150 13.08 -12.20 3.23
CA ASP A 150 12.00 -13.08 2.77
C ASP A 150 12.42 -14.54 2.69
N ARG A 151 13.67 -14.88 3.06
CA ARG A 151 14.12 -16.28 3.23
C ARG A 151 14.77 -16.48 4.60
N SER A 152 14.59 -17.67 5.15
CA SER A 152 15.31 -18.08 6.37
C SER A 152 16.83 -18.20 6.13
N HIS A 153 17.22 -18.61 4.93
CA HIS A 153 18.60 -18.67 4.48
C HIS A 153 18.74 -17.90 3.16
N ALA A 154 19.58 -16.87 3.16
CA ALA A 154 19.83 -16.08 1.96
C ALA A 154 20.51 -16.95 0.89
N SER A 155 19.92 -17.02 -0.30
CA SER A 155 20.50 -17.69 -1.46
C SER A 155 20.53 -16.73 -2.66
N LYS A 156 21.52 -16.87 -3.55
CA LYS A 156 21.67 -16.04 -4.75
C LYS A 156 20.83 -16.52 -5.94
N ALA A 157 20.09 -17.62 -5.80
CA ALA A 157 19.51 -18.36 -6.93
C ALA A 157 18.32 -17.67 -7.62
N ASP A 158 17.63 -16.73 -6.96
CA ASP A 158 16.39 -16.13 -7.49
C ASP A 158 16.59 -14.82 -8.29
N SER A 159 17.82 -14.41 -8.59
CA SER A 159 18.14 -13.02 -8.96
C SER A 159 17.37 -12.49 -10.18
N ILE A 160 17.12 -13.32 -11.20
CA ILE A 160 16.44 -12.90 -12.43
C ILE A 160 14.93 -12.71 -12.19
N ILE A 161 14.27 -13.70 -11.58
CA ILE A 161 12.81 -13.70 -11.37
C ILE A 161 12.44 -12.64 -10.32
N SER A 162 13.21 -12.58 -9.23
CA SER A 162 13.09 -11.50 -8.26
C SER A 162 13.32 -10.14 -8.92
N GLY A 163 14.24 -10.04 -9.89
CA GLY A 163 14.45 -8.85 -10.70
C GLY A 163 13.24 -8.47 -11.55
N CYS A 164 12.62 -9.42 -12.24
CA CYS A 164 11.38 -9.21 -13.01
C CYS A 164 10.22 -8.78 -12.11
N PHE A 165 10.07 -9.40 -10.93
CA PHE A 165 9.03 -9.04 -9.99
C PHE A 165 9.25 -7.64 -9.37
N ASN A 166 10.48 -7.32 -8.97
CA ASN A 166 10.86 -5.98 -8.53
C ASN A 166 10.62 -4.93 -9.63
N SER A 167 10.93 -5.26 -10.88
CA SER A 167 10.65 -4.42 -12.04
C SER A 167 9.14 -4.19 -12.20
N PHE A 168 8.33 -5.24 -12.13
CA PHE A 168 6.86 -5.13 -12.17
C PHE A 168 6.33 -4.17 -11.10
N LEU A 169 6.78 -4.30 -9.84
CA LEU A 169 6.35 -3.41 -8.75
C LEU A 169 6.77 -1.95 -9.00
N ARG A 170 8.00 -1.72 -9.49
CA ARG A 170 8.50 -0.38 -9.82
C ARG A 170 7.69 0.29 -10.93
N HIS A 171 7.35 -0.45 -11.99
CA HIS A 171 6.61 0.09 -13.15
C HIS A 171 5.12 0.33 -12.84
N THR A 172 4.50 -0.54 -12.04
CA THR A 172 3.09 -0.40 -11.65
C THR A 172 2.87 0.53 -10.45
N ASN A 173 3.94 0.84 -9.71
CA ASN A 173 3.88 1.53 -8.43
C ASN A 173 2.95 0.85 -7.41
N ILE A 174 2.74 -0.46 -7.55
CA ILE A 174 2.00 -1.27 -6.57
C ILE A 174 2.92 -1.57 -5.39
N CYS A 175 2.37 -1.50 -4.18
CA CYS A 175 3.14 -1.65 -2.94
C CYS A 175 2.90 -3.01 -2.27
N ASP A 176 3.96 -3.57 -1.69
CA ASP A 176 3.87 -4.70 -0.74
C ASP A 176 3.35 -4.20 0.60
N VAL A 177 2.08 -4.48 0.85
CA VAL A 177 1.34 -3.97 2.00
C VAL A 177 1.84 -4.56 3.32
N TRP A 178 2.24 -5.83 3.32
CA TRP A 178 2.72 -6.48 4.53
C TRP A 178 4.08 -5.92 4.93
N ARG A 179 4.99 -5.76 3.96
CA ARG A 179 6.32 -5.20 4.21
C ARG A 179 6.27 -3.74 4.69
N LEU A 180 5.34 -2.93 4.16
CA LEU A 180 5.16 -1.54 4.61
C LEU A 180 4.81 -1.40 6.10
N GLN A 181 4.07 -2.37 6.67
CA GLN A 181 3.71 -2.36 8.09
C GLN A 181 4.73 -3.12 8.97
N ASN A 182 5.53 -4.00 8.38
CA ASN A 182 6.45 -4.90 9.07
C ASN A 182 7.87 -4.73 8.52
N ASP A 183 8.37 -3.49 8.58
CA ASP A 183 9.70 -3.15 8.07
C ASP A 183 10.80 -3.90 8.84
N GLY A 184 11.73 -4.51 8.10
CA GLY A 184 12.80 -5.35 8.66
C GLY A 184 12.37 -6.65 9.36
N VAL A 185 11.07 -6.94 9.50
CA VAL A 185 10.59 -8.16 10.18
C VAL A 185 10.70 -9.38 9.27
N LYS A 186 11.20 -10.50 9.80
CA LYS A 186 11.20 -11.78 9.06
C LYS A 186 9.99 -12.62 9.46
N ASP A 187 9.13 -12.89 8.50
CA ASP A 187 8.01 -13.82 8.61
C ASP A 187 7.76 -14.42 7.22
N TYR A 188 7.15 -15.59 7.16
CA TYR A 188 7.16 -16.43 5.96
C TYR A 188 5.78 -17.01 5.66
N THR A 189 5.54 -17.28 4.38
CA THR A 189 4.26 -17.84 3.94
C THR A 189 4.35 -19.29 3.51
N PHE A 190 5.56 -19.78 3.21
CA PHE A 190 5.78 -21.12 2.70
C PHE A 190 6.95 -21.82 3.39
N PHE A 191 6.82 -23.12 3.62
CA PHE A 191 7.89 -24.00 4.10
C PHE A 191 8.25 -25.05 3.05
N SER A 192 9.50 -25.03 2.58
CA SER A 192 10.03 -26.06 1.69
C SER A 192 10.60 -27.22 2.50
N ALA A 193 9.90 -28.36 2.50
CA ALA A 193 10.39 -29.58 3.17
C ALA A 193 11.71 -30.09 2.55
N ARG A 194 11.87 -29.99 1.22
CA ARG A 194 13.08 -30.42 0.49
C ARG A 194 14.31 -29.65 0.94
N HIS A 195 14.18 -28.33 1.09
CA HIS A 195 15.28 -27.44 1.43
C HIS A 195 15.33 -27.09 2.92
N LYS A 196 14.38 -27.61 3.72
CA LYS A 196 14.18 -27.30 5.14
C LYS A 196 14.27 -25.79 5.42
N SER A 197 13.65 -24.99 4.57
CA SER A 197 13.76 -23.53 4.59
C SER A 197 12.41 -22.86 4.44
N TYR A 198 12.31 -21.65 4.97
CA TYR A 198 11.12 -20.83 4.87
C TYR A 198 11.32 -19.70 3.86
N SER A 199 10.25 -19.37 3.15
CA SER A 199 10.21 -18.26 2.20
C SER A 199 8.89 -17.50 2.25
N ARG A 200 8.93 -16.20 1.99
CA ARG A 200 7.74 -15.37 1.77
C ARG A 200 7.54 -15.18 0.26
N ILE A 201 6.61 -15.94 -0.30
CA ILE A 201 6.31 -15.95 -1.74
C ILE A 201 4.86 -15.59 -2.04
N ASP A 202 4.02 -15.49 -1.01
CA ASP A 202 2.63 -15.05 -1.11
C ASP A 202 2.53 -13.58 -0.72
N TYR A 203 1.85 -12.79 -1.55
CA TYR A 203 1.75 -11.35 -1.37
C TYR A 203 0.32 -10.86 -1.46
N LEU A 204 0.03 -9.82 -0.69
CA LEU A 204 -1.08 -8.90 -0.93
C LEU A 204 -0.48 -7.55 -1.29
N LEU A 205 -0.70 -7.15 -2.53
CA LEU A 205 -0.13 -6.00 -3.18
C LEU A 205 -1.26 -5.00 -3.50
N MET A 206 -1.03 -3.70 -3.29
CA MET A 206 -2.08 -2.70 -3.49
C MET A 206 -1.59 -1.40 -4.12
N SER A 207 -2.49 -0.70 -4.80
CA SER A 207 -2.25 0.68 -5.21
C SER A 207 -1.92 1.58 -4.00
N PRO A 208 -1.01 2.56 -4.12
CA PRO A 208 -0.60 3.41 -3.01
C PRO A 208 -1.75 4.20 -2.37
N SER A 209 -2.78 4.52 -3.17
CA SER A 209 -4.00 5.18 -2.74
C SER A 209 -4.78 4.40 -1.68
N LEU A 210 -4.59 3.08 -1.58
CA LEU A 210 -5.24 2.23 -0.58
C LEU A 210 -4.51 2.21 0.76
N ILE A 211 -3.21 2.54 0.79
CA ILE A 211 -2.36 2.43 1.99
C ILE A 211 -2.96 3.17 3.21
N PRO A 212 -3.46 4.42 3.10
CA PRO A 212 -4.02 5.13 4.25
C PRO A 212 -5.26 4.48 4.85
N PHE A 213 -5.92 3.60 4.09
CA PHE A 213 -7.15 2.93 4.52
C PHE A 213 -6.89 1.56 5.15
N ILE A 214 -5.64 1.10 5.16
CA ILE A 214 -5.27 -0.20 5.72
C ILE A 214 -5.31 -0.11 7.24
N SER A 215 -6.21 -0.86 7.87
CA SER A 215 -6.32 -0.93 9.33
C SER A 215 -5.51 -2.07 9.93
N LYS A 216 -5.31 -3.16 9.18
CA LYS A 216 -4.62 -4.36 9.67
C LYS A 216 -4.06 -5.19 8.51
N VAL A 217 -2.85 -5.72 8.66
CA VAL A 217 -2.23 -6.68 7.73
C VAL A 217 -1.50 -7.76 8.50
N ASN A 218 -1.76 -9.03 8.20
CA ASN A 218 -1.16 -10.16 8.90
C ASN A 218 -0.93 -11.34 7.94
N ILE A 219 0.16 -12.06 8.15
CA ILE A 219 0.27 -13.45 7.69
C ILE A 219 -0.46 -14.30 8.75
N LEU A 220 -1.40 -15.13 8.31
CA LEU A 220 -2.17 -16.01 9.18
C LEU A 220 -1.46 -17.36 9.34
N PRO A 221 -1.67 -18.08 10.46
CA PRO A 221 -1.03 -19.37 10.66
C PRO A 221 -1.36 -20.40 9.57
N LEU A 222 -0.36 -21.19 9.23
CA LEU A 222 -0.43 -22.34 8.34
C LEU A 222 -1.33 -23.44 8.96
N LEU A 223 -2.43 -23.80 8.29
CA LEU A 223 -3.41 -24.76 8.85
C LEU A 223 -3.95 -25.77 7.84
N LEU A 224 -4.41 -25.31 6.67
CA LEU A 224 -5.19 -26.13 5.71
C LEU A 224 -4.47 -26.38 4.37
N SER A 225 -3.36 -25.70 4.14
CA SER A 225 -2.45 -25.82 3.00
C SER A 225 -1.02 -25.68 3.54
N ASP A 226 -0.05 -25.98 2.69
CA ASP A 226 1.37 -25.66 2.76
C ASP A 226 1.71 -24.17 2.56
N HIS A 227 0.73 -23.33 2.24
CA HIS A 227 0.85 -21.87 2.24
C HIS A 227 0.00 -21.20 3.33
N SER A 228 0.61 -20.24 4.02
CA SER A 228 -0.02 -19.36 5.00
C SER A 228 -0.82 -18.26 4.28
N PRO A 229 -2.10 -18.04 4.63
CA PRO A 229 -2.88 -16.96 4.04
C PRO A 229 -2.32 -15.58 4.40
N VAL A 230 -2.32 -14.64 3.46
CA VAL A 230 -2.06 -13.22 3.73
C VAL A 230 -3.39 -12.50 3.86
N PHE A 231 -3.61 -11.78 4.95
CA PHE A 231 -4.86 -11.10 5.28
C PHE A 231 -4.65 -9.59 5.42
N THR A 232 -5.63 -8.82 4.97
CA THR A 232 -5.68 -7.38 5.14
C THR A 232 -7.11 -6.91 5.43
N SER A 233 -7.24 -5.85 6.22
CA SER A 233 -8.49 -5.14 6.45
C SER A 233 -8.35 -3.71 5.99
N LEU A 234 -9.29 -3.26 5.14
CA LEU A 234 -9.38 -1.90 4.65
C LEU A 234 -10.55 -1.21 5.33
N THR A 235 -10.31 -0.10 6.01
CA THR A 235 -11.37 0.80 6.44
C THR A 235 -12.07 1.33 5.19
N ALA A 236 -13.35 1.01 5.04
CA ALA A 236 -14.18 1.46 3.94
C ALA A 236 -14.08 2.98 3.83
N VAL A 237 -13.84 3.44 2.60
CA VAL A 237 -13.75 4.86 2.26
C VAL A 237 -15.13 5.47 2.45
N SER A 238 -15.45 5.95 3.65
CA SER A 238 -16.69 6.72 3.86
C SER A 238 -16.51 8.13 3.31
N LEU A 239 -17.21 8.39 2.21
CA LEU A 239 -17.69 9.69 1.70
C LEU A 239 -16.64 10.71 1.24
N GLY A 240 -16.76 11.15 -0.02
CA GLY A 240 -16.41 12.51 -0.45
C GLY A 240 -14.93 12.88 -0.55
N SER A 241 -13.99 11.95 -0.38
CA SER A 241 -12.57 12.23 -0.62
C SER A 241 -12.31 12.26 -2.11
N ARG A 242 -12.47 13.45 -2.72
CA ARG A 242 -11.79 13.79 -3.97
C ARG A 242 -10.36 13.26 -3.84
N HIS A 243 -9.90 12.45 -4.80
CA HIS A 243 -8.48 12.10 -4.91
C HIS A 243 -7.66 13.33 -4.54
N ASN A 244 -6.76 13.20 -3.56
CA ASN A 244 -5.90 14.30 -3.17
C ASN A 244 -4.98 14.60 -4.36
N ARG A 245 -5.47 15.38 -5.31
CA ARG A 245 -4.66 16.02 -6.34
C ARG A 245 -3.59 16.75 -5.56
N TRP A 246 -2.36 16.30 -5.70
CA TRP A 246 -1.23 16.99 -5.11
C TRP A 246 -1.32 18.46 -5.45
N ARG A 247 -1.21 19.28 -4.42
CA ARG A 247 -1.19 20.74 -4.51
C ARG A 247 0.19 21.18 -4.11
N PHE A 248 0.74 22.11 -4.87
CA PHE A 248 1.99 22.74 -4.52
C PHE A 248 1.86 23.46 -3.18
N ASN A 249 2.86 23.30 -2.30
CA ASN A 249 2.91 24.00 -1.03
C ASN A 249 3.48 25.41 -1.26
N THR A 250 2.63 26.43 -1.23
CA THR A 250 3.02 27.83 -1.48
C THR A 250 4.00 28.38 -0.45
N SER A 251 4.07 27.81 0.77
CA SER A 251 5.04 28.24 1.78
C SER A 251 6.49 28.00 1.33
N LEU A 252 6.73 27.09 0.38
CA LEU A 252 8.07 26.87 -0.17
C LEU A 252 8.60 28.10 -0.91
N LEU A 253 7.73 28.96 -1.42
CA LEU A 253 8.14 30.19 -2.11
C LEU A 253 8.69 31.26 -1.14
N GLN A 254 8.51 31.06 0.16
CA GLN A 254 9.08 31.94 1.19
C GLN A 254 10.49 31.48 1.63
N ASP A 255 10.91 30.28 1.22
CA ASP A 255 12.22 29.70 1.51
C ASP A 255 13.19 30.09 0.38
N CYS A 256 14.09 31.05 0.65
CA CYS A 256 15.03 31.55 -0.36
C CYS A 256 15.95 30.44 -0.90
N THR A 257 16.41 29.54 -0.03
CA THR A 257 17.22 28.38 -0.40
C THR A 257 16.50 27.48 -1.40
N PHE A 258 15.21 27.19 -1.17
CA PHE A 258 14.40 26.42 -2.12
C PHE A 258 14.28 27.13 -3.47
N VAL A 259 13.95 28.43 -3.45
CA VAL A 259 13.71 29.21 -4.67
C VAL A 259 14.96 29.26 -5.54
N ASP A 260 16.13 29.45 -4.93
CA ASP A 260 17.39 29.53 -5.67
C ASP A 260 17.82 28.16 -6.22
N GLU A 261 17.68 27.09 -5.44
CA GLU A 261 17.98 25.72 -5.89
C GLU A 261 17.05 25.30 -7.04
N LEU A 262 15.74 25.57 -6.92
CA LEU A 262 14.76 25.27 -7.95
C LEU A 262 15.05 26.07 -9.22
N ARG A 263 15.38 27.36 -9.11
CA ARG A 263 15.69 28.22 -10.25
C ARG A 263 16.94 27.74 -10.99
N SER A 264 17.99 27.37 -10.27
CA SER A 264 19.21 26.83 -10.86
C SER A 264 18.95 25.48 -11.56
N SER A 265 18.35 24.54 -10.83
CA SER A 265 18.05 23.19 -11.32
C SER A 265 17.10 23.20 -12.53
N LEU A 266 16.13 24.12 -12.55
CA LEU A 266 15.18 24.25 -13.66
C LEU A 266 15.84 24.81 -14.91
N LYS A 267 16.77 25.78 -14.78
CA LYS A 267 17.52 26.31 -15.91
C LYS A 267 18.36 25.21 -16.57
N GLU A 268 19.08 24.44 -15.77
CA GLU A 268 19.88 23.31 -16.23
C GLU A 268 19.01 22.25 -16.92
N PHE A 269 17.90 21.85 -16.28
CA PHE A 269 16.95 20.89 -16.85
C PHE A 269 16.43 21.33 -18.22
N LEU A 270 16.05 22.60 -18.36
CA LEU A 270 15.55 23.14 -19.63
C LEU A 270 16.65 23.23 -20.69
N GLN A 271 17.88 23.58 -20.32
CA GLN A 271 19.01 23.62 -21.27
C GLN A 271 19.32 22.24 -21.85
N ILE A 272 19.30 21.19 -21.03
CA ILE A 272 19.58 19.82 -21.46
C ILE A 272 18.47 19.27 -22.36
N ASN A 273 17.21 19.62 -22.09
CA ASN A 273 16.05 18.97 -22.71
C ASN A 273 15.37 19.79 -23.82
N LYS A 274 15.86 21.00 -24.14
CA LYS A 274 15.21 21.89 -25.10
C LYS A 274 15.04 21.26 -26.49
N ASP A 275 16.05 20.52 -26.94
CA ASP A 275 16.10 19.93 -28.28
C ASP A 275 15.98 18.39 -28.26
N SER A 276 15.68 17.80 -27.10
CA SER A 276 15.60 16.33 -26.94
C SER A 276 14.27 15.74 -27.42
N VAL A 277 13.24 16.57 -27.61
CA VAL A 277 11.91 16.16 -28.08
C VAL A 277 11.36 17.15 -29.10
N SER A 278 10.77 16.64 -30.18
CA SER A 278 10.20 17.45 -31.26
C SER A 278 8.86 18.11 -30.91
N ASN A 279 8.14 17.58 -29.91
CA ASN A 279 6.85 18.12 -29.46
C ASN A 279 7.02 18.99 -28.19
N PRO A 280 6.76 20.31 -28.25
CA PRO A 280 6.86 21.22 -27.10
C PRO A 280 5.94 20.84 -25.91
N GLN A 281 4.82 20.17 -26.17
CA GLN A 281 3.90 19.73 -25.12
C GLN A 281 4.52 18.64 -24.23
N VAL A 282 5.32 17.75 -24.81
CA VAL A 282 6.04 16.71 -24.06
C VAL A 282 7.12 17.33 -23.17
N LEU A 283 7.82 18.36 -23.67
CA LEU A 283 8.78 19.12 -22.88
C LEU A 283 8.09 19.83 -21.70
N TRP A 284 6.90 20.40 -21.93
CA TRP A 284 6.11 21.05 -20.88
C TRP A 284 5.63 20.08 -19.79
N GLU A 285 5.06 18.92 -20.17
CA GLU A 285 4.63 17.91 -19.20
C GLU A 285 5.82 17.38 -18.38
N THR A 286 6.95 17.09 -19.03
CA THR A 286 8.17 16.65 -18.36
C THR A 286 8.71 17.72 -17.40
N THR A 287 8.66 18.99 -17.80
CA THR A 287 9.05 20.13 -16.94
C THR A 287 8.16 20.23 -15.70
N LYS A 288 6.83 20.08 -15.85
CA LYS A 288 5.91 20.06 -14.69
C LYS A 288 6.19 18.89 -13.75
N CYS A 289 6.48 17.71 -14.31
CA CYS A 289 6.88 16.53 -13.53
C CYS A 289 8.19 16.78 -12.77
N PHE A 290 9.18 17.38 -13.40
CA PHE A 290 10.45 17.76 -12.79
C PHE A 290 10.26 18.74 -11.61
N ILE A 291 9.54 19.85 -11.84
CA ILE A 291 9.25 20.85 -10.80
C ILE A 291 8.55 20.19 -9.62
N ARG A 292 7.50 19.39 -9.89
CA ARG A 292 6.77 18.66 -8.86
C ARG A 292 7.69 17.73 -8.07
N GLY A 293 8.55 16.96 -8.74
CA GLY A 293 9.52 16.07 -8.11
C GLY A 293 10.47 16.80 -7.16
N LYS A 294 11.03 17.93 -7.62
CA LYS A 294 11.88 18.82 -6.78
C LYS A 294 11.13 19.36 -5.57
N CYS A 295 9.89 19.82 -5.74
CA CYS A 295 9.05 20.31 -4.65
C CYS A 295 8.77 19.23 -3.59
N ILE A 296 8.47 18.00 -4.02
CA ILE A 296 8.19 16.87 -3.13
C ILE A 296 9.46 16.45 -2.39
N SER A 297 10.58 16.35 -3.09
CA SER A 297 11.88 15.99 -2.51
C SER A 297 12.28 16.97 -1.40
N PHE A 298 12.29 18.27 -1.71
CA PHE A 298 12.65 19.32 -0.77
C PHE A 298 11.69 19.38 0.45
N SER A 299 10.38 19.23 0.21
CA SER A 299 9.39 19.15 1.29
C SER A 299 9.62 17.95 2.21
N SER A 300 10.02 16.81 1.64
CA SER A 300 10.29 15.58 2.39
C SER A 300 11.57 15.69 3.21
N PHE A 301 12.62 16.29 2.63
CA PHE A 301 13.86 16.63 3.33
C PHE A 301 13.60 17.55 4.53
N ASN A 302 12.90 18.66 4.31
CA ASN A 302 12.57 19.62 5.38
C ASN A 302 11.70 18.99 6.48
N LYS A 303 10.75 18.12 6.12
CA LYS A 303 9.96 17.38 7.09
C LYS A 303 10.85 16.48 7.96
N LYS A 304 11.77 15.73 7.35
CA LYS A 304 12.70 14.86 8.08
C LYS A 304 13.59 15.68 9.01
N HIS A 305 14.16 16.78 8.53
CA HIS A 305 15.01 17.66 9.31
C HIS A 305 14.27 18.28 10.52
N ARG A 306 13.01 18.73 10.33
CA ARG A 306 12.18 19.26 11.42
C ARG A 306 11.86 18.20 12.48
N GLU A 307 11.58 16.95 12.07
CA GLU A 307 11.30 15.86 13.00
C GLU A 307 12.55 15.50 13.82
N SER A 308 13.72 15.47 13.20
CA SER A 308 14.99 15.26 13.91
C SER A 308 15.25 16.34 14.96
N ARG A 309 15.07 17.63 14.61
CA ARG A 309 15.23 18.75 15.56
C ARG A 309 14.23 18.70 16.71
N LYS A 310 12.99 18.27 16.44
CA LYS A 310 11.99 18.07 17.49
C LYS A 310 12.44 17.03 18.50
N ILE A 311 12.87 15.85 18.03
CA ILE A 311 13.35 14.76 18.89
C ILE A 311 14.56 15.22 19.71
N GLU A 312 15.48 15.95 19.07
CA GLU A 312 16.64 16.53 19.75
C GLU A 312 16.23 17.49 20.89
N PHE A 313 15.33 18.44 20.62
CA PHE A 313 14.85 19.37 21.64
C PHE A 313 14.08 18.68 22.77
N GLU A 314 13.25 17.67 22.47
CA GLU A 314 12.54 16.89 23.49
C GLU A 314 13.52 16.14 24.40
N ASN A 315 14.56 15.55 23.83
CA ASN A 315 15.62 14.88 24.59
C ASN A 315 16.43 15.85 25.46
N GLN A 316 16.82 17.00 24.91
CA GLN A 316 17.56 18.04 25.66
C GLN A 316 16.73 18.61 26.80
N ILE A 317 15.44 18.92 26.56
CA ILE A 317 14.52 19.38 27.61
C ILE A 317 14.37 18.32 28.70
N SER A 318 14.18 17.05 28.34
CA SER A 318 14.05 15.96 29.31
C SER A 318 15.29 15.80 30.18
N LEU A 319 16.49 15.92 29.59
CA LEU A 319 17.75 15.87 30.33
C LEU A 319 17.89 17.04 31.30
N LEU A 320 17.69 18.27 30.82
CA LEU A 320 17.79 19.48 31.64
C LEU A 320 16.76 19.53 32.76
N GLU A 321 15.53 19.04 32.52
CA GLU A 321 14.50 18.94 33.55
C GLU A 321 14.86 17.93 34.64
N LYS A 322 15.48 16.80 34.27
CA LYS A 322 15.95 15.80 35.24
C LYS A 322 17.05 16.37 36.14
N GLU A 323 17.98 17.13 35.57
CA GLU A 323 19.04 17.81 36.33
C GLU A 323 18.49 18.91 37.24
N LEU A 324 17.52 19.69 36.74
CA LEU A 324 16.88 20.76 37.51
C LEU A 324 16.09 20.23 38.71
N LYS A 325 15.44 19.06 38.57
CA LYS A 325 14.74 18.37 39.67
C LYS A 325 15.70 17.90 40.77
N GLY A 326 16.94 17.55 40.42
CA GLY A 326 17.97 17.17 41.39
C GLY A 326 18.56 18.36 42.13
N LYS A 327 18.84 19.47 41.42
CA LYS A 327 19.31 20.72 42.00
C LYS A 327 18.89 21.91 41.16
N PHE A 328 18.10 22.82 41.74
CA PHE A 328 17.62 24.00 41.04
C PHE A 328 18.78 24.93 40.64
N ARG A 329 18.79 25.35 39.36
CA ARG A 329 19.71 26.35 38.81
C ARG A 329 18.95 27.25 37.84
N GLU A 330 19.03 28.55 38.07
CA GLU A 330 18.28 29.53 37.27
C GLU A 330 18.73 29.57 35.80
N SER A 331 20.04 29.35 35.53
CA SER A 331 20.58 29.27 34.17
C SER A 331 19.94 28.15 33.35
N LYS A 332 19.79 26.95 33.93
CA LYS A 332 19.16 25.80 33.27
C LYS A 332 17.67 25.99 33.06
N ALA A 333 16.98 26.67 33.98
CA ALA A 333 15.57 27.02 33.81
C ALA A 333 15.36 28.01 32.64
N LYS A 334 16.28 28.96 32.43
CA LYS A 334 16.25 29.87 31.27
C LYS A 334 16.49 29.11 29.96
N GLU A 335 17.43 28.18 29.93
CA GLU A 335 17.72 27.34 28.76
C GLU A 335 16.53 26.45 28.36
N ILE A 336 15.88 25.78 29.32
CA ILE A 336 14.64 25.03 29.09
C ILE A 336 13.56 25.92 28.50
N LYS A 337 13.43 27.17 28.97
CA LYS A 337 12.43 28.12 28.47
C LYS A 337 12.68 28.48 27.01
N VAL A 338 13.94 28.67 26.60
CA VAL A 338 14.32 28.94 25.21
C VAL A 338 14.00 27.73 24.33
N LEU A 339 14.46 26.52 24.70
CA LEU A 339 14.18 25.30 23.94
C LEU A 339 12.68 25.01 23.80
N LYS A 340 11.90 25.25 24.86
CA LYS A 340 10.43 25.14 24.81
C LYS A 340 9.81 26.16 23.85
N SER A 341 10.35 27.37 23.76
CA SER A 341 9.85 28.39 22.83
C SER A 341 10.14 28.03 21.37
N GLU A 342 11.32 27.51 21.07
CA GLU A 342 11.68 27.03 19.73
C GLU A 342 10.84 25.83 19.31
N LEU A 343 10.64 24.86 20.22
CA LEU A 343 9.78 23.72 19.99
C LEU A 343 8.32 24.15 19.74
N LYS A 344 7.81 25.12 20.50
CA LYS A 344 6.48 25.71 20.27
C LYS A 344 6.37 26.39 18.91
N SER A 345 7.41 27.07 18.43
CA SER A 345 7.44 27.67 17.09
C SER A 345 7.31 26.61 15.99
N ILE A 346 8.01 25.47 16.13
CA ILE A 346 7.88 24.33 15.19
C ILE A 346 6.45 23.79 15.17
N TYR A 347 5.80 23.66 16.34
CA TYR A 347 4.40 23.23 16.43
C TYR A 347 3.42 24.25 15.83
N LEU A 348 3.65 25.55 16.05
CA LEU A 348 2.82 26.63 15.53
C LEU A 348 2.83 26.63 13.99
N HIS A 349 4.00 26.59 13.36
CA HIS A 349 4.11 26.52 11.91
C HIS A 349 3.43 25.28 11.31
N ARG A 350 3.45 24.15 12.02
CA ARG A 350 2.71 22.95 11.60
C ARG A 350 1.20 23.17 11.70
N ALA A 351 0.71 23.80 12.76
CA ALA A 351 -0.70 24.10 12.93
C ALA A 351 -1.21 25.06 11.84
N GLU A 352 -0.47 26.14 11.57
CA GLU A 352 -0.75 27.09 10.48
C GLU A 352 -0.86 26.38 9.11
N PHE A 353 0.07 25.47 8.81
CA PHE A 353 0.05 24.69 7.58
C PHE A 353 -1.20 23.79 7.47
N ILE A 354 -1.59 23.13 8.55
CA ILE A 354 -2.78 22.27 8.58
C ILE A 354 -4.04 23.11 8.37
N ILE A 355 -4.16 24.25 9.06
CA ILE A 355 -5.29 25.18 8.95
C ILE A 355 -5.43 25.71 7.52
N HIS A 356 -4.34 26.17 6.91
CA HIS A 356 -4.33 26.64 5.53
C HIS A 356 -4.76 25.54 4.54
N ARG A 357 -4.36 24.28 4.80
CA ARG A 357 -4.69 23.14 3.94
C ARG A 357 -6.15 22.70 4.06
N THR A 358 -6.77 22.81 5.23
CA THR A 358 -8.14 22.34 5.47
C THR A 358 -9.22 23.32 5.04
N ARG A 359 -8.87 24.56 4.65
CA ARG A 359 -9.84 25.62 4.25
C ARG A 359 -11.01 25.74 5.25
N HIS A 360 -10.76 25.56 6.54
CA HIS A 360 -11.79 25.84 7.54
C HIS A 360 -12.03 27.36 7.55
N SER A 361 -13.20 27.77 7.08
CA SER A 361 -13.75 29.13 7.18
C SER A 361 -14.25 29.47 8.59
N TYR A 362 -13.99 28.60 9.57
CA TYR A 362 -14.28 28.84 10.99
C TYR A 362 -12.99 29.19 11.70
N TYR A 363 -12.53 30.42 11.47
CA TYR A 363 -11.65 31.10 12.41
C TYR A 363 -12.54 31.90 13.36
N PHE A 364 -12.10 32.01 14.62
CA PHE A 364 -12.68 32.79 15.73
C PHE A 364 -13.61 32.09 16.72
N HIS A 365 -13.25 30.94 17.28
CA HIS A 365 -13.65 30.69 18.68
C HIS A 365 -12.49 29.99 19.41
N GLY A 366 -11.77 30.73 20.25
CA GLY A 366 -10.73 30.20 21.14
C GLY A 366 -11.32 29.31 22.25
N GLU A 367 -10.48 28.93 23.23
CA GLU A 367 -10.82 28.05 24.36
C GLU A 367 -11.74 28.69 25.42
N HIS A 368 -12.85 29.31 25.01
CA HIS A 368 -13.88 29.78 25.94
C HIS A 368 -15.26 29.24 25.56
N SER A 369 -16.05 28.91 26.59
CA SER A 369 -17.39 28.34 26.46
C SER A 369 -18.36 29.37 25.86
N SER A 370 -19.18 28.90 24.92
CA SER A 370 -20.25 29.68 24.29
C SER A 370 -21.35 30.00 25.29
N LYS A 371 -21.39 31.24 25.78
CA LYS A 371 -22.65 31.83 26.25
C LYS A 371 -23.46 32.22 25.01
N LEU A 372 -24.45 31.39 24.67
CA LEU A 372 -25.61 31.83 23.89
C LEU A 372 -26.33 32.90 24.73
N LEU A 373 -26.09 34.17 24.42
CA LEU A 373 -26.92 35.27 24.89
C LEU A 373 -27.92 35.62 23.79
N ASN A 374 -29.18 35.40 24.13
CA ASN A 374 -30.39 35.90 23.49
C ASN A 374 -30.21 37.35 23.00
N TYR A 375 -30.72 37.64 21.80
CA TYR A 375 -31.56 38.81 21.58
C TYR A 375 -32.57 38.50 20.47
N ILE A 376 -33.83 38.44 20.92
CA ILE A 376 -35.14 38.83 20.31
C ILE A 376 -35.27 38.72 18.80
#